data_AF-A0A9D8AFK9-F1
#
_entry.id   AF-A0A9D8AFK9-F1
#
_cell.length_a   1.000
_cell.length_b   1.000
_cell.length_c   1.000
_cell.angle_alpha   90.00
_cell.angle_beta   90.00
_cell.angle_gamma   90.00
#
_symmetry.space_group_name_H-M   'P 1'
#
loop_
_entity.id
_entity.type
_entity.pdbx_description
1 polymer ?
#
loop_
_entity_poly.entity_id
_entity_poly.type
_entity_poly.pdbx_seq_one_letter_code
_entity_poly.pdbx_strand_id
1 'polypeptide(L)'
;MNKKGFTLIELLVVIAIIGLISTLSIFALNSARSKSRDSRRVSDIKQIQAALELYYNDRYAYPPGTSVDIANKCLDSKELGFNDTCTTGSYVYMTNIPKTPEPNGDIEYTYTNTDETKKRKYQIEYSLEDITGGIPAGPQTASQAGIWGG
;
A
#
# COMPACT_ATOMS: atom_id res chain seq x y z
N MET A 1 36.56 0.84 -51.92
CA MET A 1 35.47 1.00 -50.91
C MET A 1 36.08 0.71 -49.54
N ASN A 2 36.54 1.73 -48.82
CA ASN A 2 37.24 1.54 -47.54
C ASN A 2 36.21 1.41 -46.40
N LYS A 3 36.00 0.19 -45.92
CA LYS A 3 35.28 -0.05 -44.67
C LYS A 3 36.22 0.32 -43.52
N LYS A 4 35.95 1.43 -42.84
CA LYS A 4 36.62 1.75 -41.56
C LYS A 4 36.09 0.77 -40.52
N GLY A 5 36.98 -0.06 -39.96
CA GLY A 5 36.68 -0.91 -38.82
C GLY A 5 36.79 -0.12 -37.52
N PHE A 6 35.96 -0.45 -36.52
CA PHE A 6 36.10 0.07 -35.17
C PHE A 6 37.43 -0.35 -34.55
N THR A 7 38.07 0.55 -33.81
CA THR A 7 39.25 0.21 -33.02
C THR A 7 38.85 -0.48 -31.71
N LEU A 8 39.74 -1.33 -31.20
CA LEU A 8 39.52 -2.01 -29.90
C LEU A 8 39.33 -1.02 -28.75
N ILE A 9 40.04 0.12 -28.79
CA ILE A 9 39.93 1.15 -27.75
C ILE A 9 38.58 1.87 -27.80
N GLU A 10 38.03 2.13 -28.99
CA GLU A 10 36.69 2.72 -29.12
C GLU A 10 35.63 1.79 -28.53
N LEU A 11 35.69 0.48 -28.80
CA LEU A 11 34.75 -0.48 -28.22
C LEU A 11 34.92 -0.56 -26.70
N LEU A 12 36.16 -0.52 -26.20
CA LEU A 12 36.46 -0.57 -24.76
C LEU A 12 35.90 0.64 -24.01
N VAL A 13 36.05 1.85 -24.58
CA VAL A 13 35.51 3.07 -23.95
C VAL A 13 33.98 3.03 -23.90
N VAL A 14 33.32 2.52 -24.93
CA VAL A 14 31.85 2.44 -24.98
C VAL A 14 31.31 1.52 -23.88
N ILE A 15 31.87 0.31 -23.74
CA ILE A 15 31.42 -0.62 -22.70
C ILE A 15 31.74 -0.09 -21.29
N ALA A 16 32.82 0.66 -21.13
CA ALA A 16 33.15 1.32 -19.86
C ALA A 16 32.11 2.38 -19.48
N ILE A 17 31.68 3.22 -20.44
CA ILE A 17 30.65 4.25 -20.21
C ILE A 17 29.28 3.61 -19.94
N ILE A 18 28.88 2.59 -20.71
CA ILE A 18 27.63 1.86 -20.48
C ILE A 18 27.62 1.22 -19.08
N GLY A 19 28.74 0.61 -18.67
CA GLY A 19 28.90 0.02 -17.34
C GLY A 19 28.69 1.05 -16.23
N LEU A 20 29.30 2.23 -16.36
CA LEU A 20 29.14 3.33 -15.39
C LEU A 20 27.67 3.75 -15.27
N ILE A 21 27.02 4.09 -16.39
CA ILE A 21 25.63 4.59 -16.38
C ILE A 21 24.64 3.53 -15.90
N SER A 22 24.89 2.26 -16.21
CA SER A 22 24.03 1.15 -15.81
C SER A 22 23.94 1.01 -14.30
N THR A 23 25.06 1.19 -13.57
CA THR A 23 25.06 1.11 -12.10
C THR A 23 24.18 2.18 -11.44
N LEU A 24 24.30 3.44 -11.87
CA LEU A 24 23.50 4.55 -11.35
C LEU A 24 22.00 4.36 -11.62
N SER A 25 21.68 3.81 -12.80
CA SER A 25 20.30 3.56 -13.23
C SER A 25 19.57 2.56 -12.31
N ILE A 26 20.27 1.54 -11.80
CA ILE A 26 19.70 0.53 -10.90
C ILE A 26 19.27 1.16 -9.57
N PHE A 27 20.09 2.04 -8.99
CA PHE A 27 19.75 2.72 -7.73
C PHE A 27 18.52 3.62 -7.88
N ALA A 28 18.48 4.41 -8.96
CA ALA A 28 17.35 5.28 -9.27
C ALA A 28 16.05 4.48 -9.46
N LEU A 29 16.12 3.34 -10.18
CA LEU A 29 14.98 2.46 -10.41
C LEU A 29 14.46 1.84 -9.11
N ASN A 30 15.35 1.41 -8.22
CA ASN A 30 14.93 0.85 -6.93
C ASN A 30 14.20 1.88 -6.05
N SER A 31 14.69 3.12 -5.99
CA SER A 31 14.00 4.20 -5.28
C SER A 31 12.65 4.54 -5.91
N ALA A 32 12.57 4.62 -7.25
CA ALA A 32 11.32 4.88 -7.96
C ALA A 32 10.26 3.79 -7.71
N ARG A 33 10.68 2.52 -7.68
CA ARG A 33 9.79 1.39 -7.36
C ARG A 33 9.27 1.45 -5.92
N SER A 34 10.14 1.78 -4.95
CA SER A 34 9.75 1.97 -3.54
C SER A 34 8.67 3.05 -3.41
N LYS A 35 8.92 4.24 -3.97
CA LYS A 35 7.96 5.35 -3.96
C LYS A 35 6.64 5.02 -4.65
N SER A 36 6.67 4.27 -5.74
CA SER A 36 5.46 3.81 -6.42
C SER A 36 4.63 2.87 -5.54
N ARG A 37 5.27 1.98 -4.78
CA ARG A 37 4.59 1.09 -3.84
C ARG A 37 4.01 1.86 -2.67
N ASP A 38 4.77 2.77 -2.07
CA ASP A 38 4.28 3.61 -0.98
C ASP A 38 3.11 4.49 -1.41
N SER A 39 3.18 5.10 -2.59
CA SER A 39 2.07 5.86 -3.15
C SER A 39 0.81 5.00 -3.30
N ARG A 40 0.99 3.72 -3.70
CA ARG A 40 -0.12 2.77 -3.76
C ARG A 40 -0.64 2.44 -2.36
N ARG A 41 0.23 2.18 -1.38
CA ARG A 41 -0.16 1.91 0.01
C ARG A 41 -1.01 3.04 0.59
N VAL A 42 -0.58 4.29 0.44
CA VAL A 42 -1.35 5.45 0.90
C VAL A 42 -2.69 5.57 0.18
N SER A 43 -2.74 5.27 -1.13
CA SER A 43 -3.99 5.28 -1.90
C SER A 43 -4.96 4.17 -1.45
N ASP A 44 -4.44 2.98 -1.15
CA ASP A 44 -5.22 1.84 -0.68
C ASP A 44 -5.83 2.15 0.69
N ILE A 45 -5.03 2.70 1.63
CA ILE A 45 -5.51 3.14 2.94
C ILE A 45 -6.63 4.18 2.83
N LYS A 46 -6.49 5.17 1.94
CA LYS A 46 -7.55 6.18 1.73
C LYS A 46 -8.84 5.57 1.19
N GLN A 47 -8.76 4.58 0.31
CA GLN A 47 -9.94 3.86 -0.19
C GLN A 47 -10.61 3.05 0.92
N ILE A 48 -9.82 2.39 1.77
CA ILE A 48 -10.34 1.63 2.93
C ILE A 48 -11.01 2.59 3.92
N GLN A 49 -10.40 3.74 4.23
CA GLN A 49 -11.02 4.77 5.09
C GLN A 49 -12.37 5.22 4.53
N ALA A 50 -12.44 5.52 3.23
CA ALA A 50 -13.70 5.92 2.59
C ALA A 50 -14.78 4.83 2.71
N ALA A 51 -14.42 3.56 2.48
CA ALA A 51 -15.34 2.44 2.63
C ALA A 51 -15.82 2.26 4.08
N LEU A 52 -14.92 2.46 5.05
CA LEU A 52 -15.25 2.43 6.48
C LEU A 52 -16.20 3.55 6.89
N GLU A 53 -16.04 4.76 6.34
CA GLU A 53 -16.98 5.86 6.58
C GLU A 53 -18.36 5.57 5.98
N LEU A 54 -18.42 4.97 4.78
CA LEU A 54 -19.70 4.53 4.21
C LEU A 54 -20.37 3.47 5.09
N TYR A 55 -19.61 2.48 5.57
CA TYR A 55 -20.11 1.47 6.52
C TYR A 55 -20.63 2.12 7.80
N TYR A 56 -19.90 3.09 8.36
CA TYR A 56 -20.30 3.80 9.57
C TYR A 56 -21.59 4.60 9.38
N ASN A 57 -21.77 5.25 8.24
CA ASN A 57 -22.99 6.00 7.96
C ASN A 57 -24.24 5.11 7.95
N ASP A 58 -24.11 3.86 7.48
CA ASP A 58 -25.23 2.92 7.40
C ASP A 58 -25.44 2.15 8.71
N ARG A 59 -24.35 1.79 9.43
CA ARG A 59 -24.39 0.93 10.62
C ARG A 59 -24.25 1.68 11.94
N TYR A 60 -23.96 2.97 11.92
CA TYR A 60 -23.67 3.82 13.08
C TYR A 60 -22.53 3.30 13.99
N ALA A 61 -21.68 2.45 13.44
CA ALA A 61 -20.58 1.78 14.08
C ALA A 61 -19.59 1.30 13.02
N TYR A 62 -18.30 1.29 13.32
CA TYR A 62 -17.30 0.64 12.48
C TYR A 62 -17.33 -0.89 12.67
N PRO A 63 -16.81 -1.66 11.71
CA PRO A 63 -16.76 -3.11 11.81
C PRO A 63 -16.10 -3.58 13.12
N PRO A 64 -16.63 -4.62 13.79
CA PRO A 64 -15.94 -5.21 14.92
C PRO A 64 -14.68 -5.95 14.45
N GLY A 65 -13.68 -6.03 15.32
CA GLY A 65 -12.44 -6.75 15.04
C GLY A 65 -11.27 -6.17 15.83
N THR A 66 -10.37 -7.03 16.28
CA THR A 66 -9.13 -6.64 16.95
C THR A 66 -7.99 -7.34 16.22
N SER A 67 -7.04 -6.56 15.70
CA SER A 67 -5.89 -7.06 14.94
C SER A 67 -6.28 -8.00 13.79
N VAL A 68 -7.25 -7.57 12.98
CA VAL A 68 -7.76 -8.33 11.82
C VAL A 68 -6.92 -7.98 10.59
N ASP A 69 -6.28 -8.98 9.98
CA ASP A 69 -5.75 -8.82 8.63
C ASP A 69 -6.92 -8.67 7.64
N ILE A 70 -6.97 -7.52 6.98
CA ILE A 70 -8.03 -7.16 6.05
C ILE A 70 -7.65 -7.40 4.59
N ALA A 71 -6.44 -7.89 4.31
CA ALA A 71 -6.03 -8.18 2.95
C ALA A 71 -6.93 -9.23 2.28
N ASN A 72 -7.32 -8.97 1.03
CA ASN A 72 -8.23 -9.79 0.23
C ASN A 72 -9.64 -9.97 0.82
N LYS A 73 -9.99 -9.23 1.87
CA LYS A 73 -11.34 -9.26 2.44
C LYS A 73 -12.28 -8.32 1.68
N CYS A 74 -13.56 -8.55 1.88
CA CYS A 74 -14.66 -7.69 1.47
C CYS A 74 -15.30 -7.03 2.69
N LEU A 75 -15.78 -5.80 2.50
CA LEU A 75 -16.62 -5.09 3.46
C LEU A 75 -18.01 -4.88 2.87
N ASP A 76 -19.03 -5.49 3.48
CA ASP A 76 -20.41 -5.43 2.99
C ASP A 76 -21.45 -5.22 4.10
N SER A 77 -22.71 -5.04 3.68
CA SER A 77 -23.83 -4.71 4.55
C SER A 77 -24.60 -5.93 5.08
N LYS A 78 -24.18 -7.17 4.80
CA LYS A 78 -24.95 -8.35 5.20
C LYS A 78 -24.43 -8.95 6.49
N GLU A 79 -23.13 -9.20 6.54
CA GLU A 79 -22.48 -9.69 7.76
C GLU A 79 -21.89 -8.52 8.56
N LEU A 80 -21.42 -8.80 9.77
CA LEU A 80 -20.64 -7.86 10.57
C LEU A 80 -19.16 -8.12 10.31
N GLY A 81 -18.37 -7.06 10.07
CA GLY A 81 -16.92 -7.23 9.93
C GLY A 81 -16.43 -7.27 8.49
N PHE A 82 -15.20 -7.76 8.35
CA PHE A 82 -14.54 -8.04 7.07
C PHE A 82 -14.67 -9.53 6.75
N ASN A 83 -15.15 -9.86 5.55
CA ASN A 83 -15.46 -11.22 5.13
C ASN A 83 -14.52 -11.69 4.01
N ASP A 84 -14.31 -12.99 3.84
CA ASP A 84 -13.51 -13.53 2.73
C ASP A 84 -14.11 -13.24 1.35
N THR A 85 -15.44 -13.18 1.28
CA THR A 85 -16.18 -12.89 0.06
C THR A 85 -17.37 -12.01 0.37
N CYS A 86 -17.71 -11.10 -0.54
CA CYS A 86 -18.96 -10.35 -0.42
C CYS A 86 -20.16 -11.27 -0.58
N THR A 87 -21.19 -11.05 0.21
CA THR A 87 -22.43 -11.80 0.16
C THR A 87 -23.27 -11.36 -1.02
N THR A 88 -23.79 -12.29 -1.81
CA THR A 88 -24.70 -11.97 -2.92
C THR A 88 -25.92 -11.19 -2.44
N GLY A 89 -26.22 -10.07 -3.10
CA GLY A 89 -27.34 -9.19 -2.77
C GLY A 89 -27.13 -8.29 -1.56
N SER A 90 -25.91 -8.19 -1.03
CA SER A 90 -25.55 -7.17 -0.04
C SER A 90 -25.17 -5.84 -0.72
N TYR A 91 -25.31 -4.74 0.02
CA TYR A 91 -24.67 -3.49 -0.37
C TYR A 91 -23.19 -3.61 -0.02
N VAL A 92 -22.31 -3.43 -1.02
CA VAL A 92 -20.87 -3.63 -0.88
C VAL A 92 -20.19 -2.28 -0.74
N TYR A 93 -19.54 -2.05 0.40
CA TYR A 93 -18.74 -0.85 0.64
C TYR A 93 -17.36 -0.93 -0.01
N MET A 94 -16.77 -2.14 -0.02
CA MET A 94 -15.52 -2.42 -0.72
C MET A 94 -15.46 -3.91 -1.09
N THR A 95 -15.37 -4.21 -2.39
CA THR A 95 -15.44 -5.58 -2.90
C THR A 95 -14.21 -6.41 -2.59
N ASN A 96 -13.03 -5.78 -2.64
CA ASN A 96 -11.76 -6.43 -2.37
C ASN A 96 -10.78 -5.39 -1.83
N ILE A 97 -10.29 -5.63 -0.63
CA ILE A 97 -9.23 -4.83 -0.02
C ILE A 97 -7.89 -5.31 -0.58
N PRO A 98 -7.14 -4.45 -1.29
CA PRO A 98 -5.86 -4.83 -1.87
C PRO A 98 -4.91 -5.37 -0.82
N LYS A 99 -4.13 -6.38 -1.20
CA LYS A 99 -2.97 -6.79 -0.41
C LYS A 99 -1.88 -5.70 -0.48
N THR A 100 -1.17 -5.48 0.63
CA THR A 100 0.00 -4.61 0.69
C THR A 100 1.03 -4.98 -0.40
N PRO A 101 1.53 -4.03 -1.20
CA PRO A 101 2.59 -4.29 -2.17
C PRO A 101 3.88 -4.82 -1.50
N GLU A 102 4.50 -5.81 -2.13
CA GLU A 102 5.77 -6.39 -1.68
C GLU A 102 7.00 -5.57 -2.13
N PRO A 103 8.07 -5.47 -1.32
CA PRO A 103 8.25 -6.08 0.01
C PRO A 103 7.55 -5.25 1.11
N ASN A 104 6.86 -5.90 2.06
CA ASN A 104 6.05 -5.22 3.08
C ASN A 104 6.58 -5.30 4.53
N GLY A 105 7.70 -5.99 4.78
CA GLY A 105 8.34 -6.01 6.11
C GLY A 105 7.46 -6.59 7.23
N ASP A 106 6.67 -7.61 6.91
CA ASP A 106 5.80 -8.40 7.80
C ASP A 106 4.47 -7.77 8.27
N ILE A 107 4.15 -6.53 7.88
CA ILE A 107 2.87 -5.89 8.24
C ILE A 107 1.94 -5.87 7.02
N GLU A 108 0.96 -6.79 6.99
CA GLU A 108 -0.22 -6.66 6.15
C GLU A 108 -1.15 -5.56 6.70
N TYR A 109 -2.10 -5.08 5.90
CA TYR A 109 -3.08 -4.11 6.38
C TYR A 109 -3.87 -4.70 7.55
N THR A 110 -3.62 -4.19 8.74
CA THR A 110 -4.19 -4.74 9.98
C THR A 110 -5.16 -3.76 10.58
N TYR A 111 -6.42 -4.15 10.68
CA TYR A 111 -7.51 -3.35 11.24
C TYR A 111 -7.76 -3.70 12.70
N THR A 112 -7.95 -2.66 13.52
CA THR A 112 -8.43 -2.80 14.89
C THR A 112 -9.51 -1.78 15.17
N ASN A 113 -10.66 -2.24 15.66
CA ASN A 113 -11.65 -1.37 16.27
C ASN A 113 -11.21 -1.02 17.69
N THR A 114 -10.92 0.25 17.94
CA THR A 114 -10.32 0.73 19.20
C THR A 114 -11.35 1.23 20.22
N ASP A 115 -12.63 1.13 19.90
CA ASP A 115 -13.72 1.49 20.82
C ASP A 115 -14.52 0.24 21.14
N GLU A 116 -14.22 -0.41 22.25
CA GLU A 116 -14.81 -1.70 22.60
C GLU A 116 -16.34 -1.64 22.78
N THR A 117 -16.88 -0.49 23.22
CA THR A 117 -18.29 -0.38 23.62
C THR A 117 -19.16 0.19 22.51
N LYS A 118 -18.75 1.30 21.90
CA LYS A 118 -19.57 1.99 20.88
C LYS A 118 -19.08 1.77 19.45
N LYS A 119 -17.92 1.15 19.27
CA LYS A 119 -17.32 0.85 17.96
C LYS A 119 -17.17 2.10 17.07
N ARG A 120 -16.94 3.29 17.64
CA ARG A 120 -16.84 4.57 16.89
C ARG A 120 -15.42 4.97 16.53
N LYS A 121 -14.44 4.11 16.83
CA LYS A 121 -13.04 4.35 16.48
C LYS A 121 -12.42 3.07 15.95
N TYR A 122 -11.55 3.24 14.97
CA TYR A 122 -10.71 2.22 14.39
C TYR A 122 -9.30 2.76 14.14
N GLN A 123 -8.37 1.84 13.96
CA GLN A 123 -7.01 2.06 13.50
C GLN A 123 -6.68 1.01 12.42
N ILE A 124 -5.92 1.42 11.41
CA ILE A 124 -5.32 0.55 10.40
C ILE A 124 -3.81 0.71 10.47
N GLU A 125 -3.11 -0.37 10.71
CA GLU A 125 -1.64 -0.41 10.73
C GLU A 125 -1.11 -0.90 9.38
N TYR A 126 -0.08 -0.22 8.89
CA TYR A 126 0.61 -0.55 7.64
C TYR A 126 2.04 0.03 7.68
N SER A 127 2.91 -0.34 6.73
CA SER A 127 4.29 0.17 6.68
C SER A 127 4.60 0.88 5.37
N LEU A 128 5.43 1.92 5.45
CA LEU A 128 6.05 2.57 4.30
C LEU A 128 7.54 2.22 4.19
N GLU A 129 8.06 2.11 2.98
CA GLU A 129 9.47 1.81 2.73
C GLU A 129 10.35 3.07 2.73
N ASP A 130 9.82 4.18 2.24
CA ASP A 130 10.49 5.47 2.15
C ASP A 130 9.52 6.60 2.55
N ILE A 131 10.05 7.82 2.70
CA ILE A 131 9.24 9.01 2.96
C ILE A 131 8.31 9.26 1.79
N THR A 132 7.01 9.29 2.05
CA THR A 132 5.98 9.44 1.02
C THR A 132 4.91 10.43 1.45
N GLY A 133 4.73 11.52 0.68
CA GLY A 133 3.69 12.52 0.95
C GLY A 133 3.85 13.25 2.30
N GLY A 134 5.06 13.34 2.83
CA GLY A 134 5.34 13.91 4.15
C GLY A 134 5.19 12.93 5.32
N ILE A 135 4.81 11.69 5.04
CA ILE A 135 4.73 10.60 6.03
C ILE A 135 6.09 9.90 6.07
N PRO A 136 6.69 9.67 7.25
CA PRO A 136 7.97 8.99 7.36
C PRO A 136 7.90 7.52 6.93
N ALA A 137 9.06 6.92 6.65
CA ALA A 137 9.17 5.48 6.45
C ALA A 137 8.91 4.72 7.76
N GLY A 138 8.58 3.43 7.66
CA GLY A 138 8.30 2.54 8.78
C GLY A 138 6.81 2.39 9.09
N PRO A 139 6.47 1.84 10.27
CA PRO A 139 5.09 1.60 10.68
C PRO A 139 4.27 2.90 10.80
N GLN A 140 3.11 2.89 10.17
CA GLN A 140 2.14 3.98 10.14
C GLN A 140 0.79 3.49 10.63
N THR A 141 0.03 4.41 11.22
CA THR A 141 -1.35 4.16 11.64
C THR A 141 -2.28 5.15 10.95
N ALA A 142 -3.40 4.65 10.43
CA ALA A 142 -4.49 5.45 9.88
C ALA A 142 -5.78 5.27 10.70
N SER A 143 -6.56 6.33 10.84
CA SER A 143 -7.90 6.30 11.45
C SER A 143 -8.83 7.33 10.79
N GLN A 144 -10.04 7.54 11.33
CA GLN A 144 -10.93 8.63 10.89
C GLN A 144 -10.25 10.00 10.90
N ALA A 145 -9.33 10.23 11.85
CA ALA A 145 -8.69 11.52 12.06
C ALA A 145 -7.52 11.81 11.10
N GLY A 146 -7.06 10.82 10.34
CA GLY A 146 -5.92 10.95 9.43
C GLY A 146 -4.90 9.84 9.57
N ILE A 147 -3.68 10.12 9.09
CA ILE A 147 -2.55 9.20 9.04
C ILE A 147 -1.39 9.80 9.82
N TRP A 148 -0.71 9.01 10.64
CA TRP A 148 0.49 9.41 11.38
C TRP A 148 1.47 8.24 11.54
N GLY A 149 2.73 8.58 11.80
CA GLY A 149 3.77 7.60 12.16
C GLY A 149 3.84 7.38 13.66
N GLY A 150 4.24 6.17 14.05
CA GLY A 150 4.59 5.84 15.43
C GLY A 150 5.84 6.57 15.92
#